data_AF-A0A961X8L7-F1
#
_entry.id   AF-A0A961X8L7-F1
#
_cell.length_a   1.000
_cell.length_b   1.000
_cell.length_c   1.000
_cell.angle_alpha   90.00
_cell.angle_beta   90.00
_cell.angle_gamma   90.00
#
_symmetry.space_group_name_H-M   'P 1'
#
loop_
_entity.id
_entity.type
_entity.pdbx_description
1 polymer ?
#
loop_
_entity_poly.entity_id
_entity_poly.type
_entity_poly.pdbx_seq_one_letter_code
_entity_poly.pdbx_strand_id
1 'polypeptide(L)'
;YVDVIQMAGAGFANTVAPLGTALTERQLDILWRMADEPLLCFDGDKAGLRAAWRAAELALPFLRPGKSLRFALLPEGQDPDDLIRSAGRDAMAEVLAAARPLVELIWARETETGVFDTPERRAALEARLHEIARAIGDESVRRHYAQALAERLAAFFPAPEPRQRGGRRDYPDRHR
;
A
#
# COMPACT_ATOMS: atom_id res chain seq x y z
N TYR A 1 22.83 4.68 9.31
CA TYR A 1 23.32 5.88 10.01
C TYR A 1 23.63 6.98 9.01
N VAL A 2 24.32 6.67 7.92
CA VAL A 2 24.55 7.59 6.80
C VAL A 2 23.24 8.19 6.30
N ASP A 3 22.21 7.38 6.04
CA ASP A 3 20.92 7.88 5.54
C ASP A 3 20.27 8.91 6.46
N VAL A 4 20.34 8.72 7.79
CA VAL A 4 19.80 9.69 8.76
C VAL A 4 20.56 11.01 8.70
N ILE A 5 21.90 10.96 8.59
CA ILE A 5 22.72 12.16 8.46
C ILE A 5 22.38 12.89 7.17
N GLN A 6 22.28 12.16 6.06
CA GLN A 6 22.03 12.75 4.74
C GLN A 6 20.63 13.36 4.67
N MET A 7 19.63 12.66 5.20
CA MET A 7 18.26 13.15 5.34
C MET A 7 18.19 14.40 6.23
N ALA A 8 18.85 14.39 7.39
CA ALA A 8 18.91 15.54 8.27
C ALA A 8 19.63 16.74 7.60
N GLY A 9 20.74 16.49 6.90
CA GLY A 9 21.47 17.49 6.13
C GLY A 9 20.66 18.09 4.99
N ALA A 10 19.75 17.32 4.38
CA ALA A 10 18.79 17.79 3.39
C ALA A 10 17.55 18.48 3.99
N GLY A 11 17.48 18.62 5.32
CA GLY A 11 16.38 19.31 6.02
C GLY A 11 15.22 18.41 6.45
N PHE A 12 15.36 17.09 6.37
CA PHE A 12 14.42 16.12 6.93
C PHE A 12 14.83 15.75 8.36
N ALA A 13 14.66 16.68 9.30
CA ALA A 13 15.12 16.54 10.68
C ALA A 13 14.40 15.44 11.49
N ASN A 14 13.21 15.03 11.05
CA ASN A 14 12.38 14.03 11.73
C ASN A 14 12.68 12.59 11.24
N THR A 15 13.90 12.33 10.80
CA THR A 15 14.33 11.02 10.29
C THR A 15 15.02 10.21 11.37
N VAL A 16 14.64 8.94 11.48
CA VAL A 16 15.27 7.95 12.36
C VAL A 16 15.53 6.67 11.58
N ALA A 17 16.53 5.89 11.99
CA ALA A 17 16.80 4.57 11.40
C ALA A 17 17.10 3.53 12.49
N PRO A 18 16.69 2.27 12.30
CA PRO A 18 17.11 1.18 13.18
C PRO A 18 18.62 0.92 13.05
N LEU A 19 19.24 0.48 14.14
CA LEU A 19 20.67 0.13 14.16
C LEU A 19 20.90 -1.28 13.60
N GLY A 20 20.76 -1.43 12.28
CA GLY A 20 21.10 -2.67 11.56
C GLY A 20 20.17 -3.86 11.80
N THR A 21 18.96 -3.62 12.29
CA THR A 21 17.96 -4.67 12.53
C THR A 21 16.67 -4.38 11.77
N ALA A 22 15.90 -5.43 11.50
CA ALA A 22 14.52 -5.26 11.06
C ALA A 22 13.71 -4.45 12.10
N LEU A 23 12.65 -3.79 11.62
CA LEU A 23 11.68 -3.11 12.47
C LEU A 23 11.07 -4.11 13.48
N THR A 24 10.88 -3.67 14.72
CA THR A 24 10.29 -4.46 15.81
C THR A 24 8.99 -3.85 16.29
N GLU A 25 8.13 -4.64 16.93
CA GLU A 25 6.88 -4.17 17.56
C GLU A 25 7.13 -2.99 18.51
N ARG A 26 8.15 -3.09 19.37
CA ARG A 26 8.52 -2.01 20.28
C ARG A 26 8.89 -0.71 19.55
N GLN A 27 9.58 -0.80 18.41
CA GLN A 27 9.92 0.37 17.61
C GLN A 27 8.68 0.95 16.93
N LEU A 28 7.76 0.10 16.45
CA LEU A 28 6.48 0.53 15.89
C LEU A 28 5.66 1.35 16.91
N ASP A 29 5.60 0.87 18.15
CA ASP A 29 4.96 1.60 19.25
C ASP A 29 5.60 2.96 19.53
N ILE A 30 6.94 3.05 19.46
CA ILE A 30 7.65 4.32 19.61
C ILE A 30 7.30 5.27 18.47
N LEU A 31 7.30 4.78 17.22
CA LEU A 31 6.93 5.59 16.06
C LEU A 31 5.49 6.13 16.19
N TRP A 32 4.54 5.31 16.65
CA TRP A 32 3.16 5.75 16.87
C TRP A 32 2.94 6.72 18.03
N ARG A 33 3.91 6.86 18.93
CA ARG A 33 3.91 7.95 19.92
C ARG A 33 4.37 9.28 19.34
N MET A 34 5.13 9.24 18.24
CA MET A 34 5.66 10.43 17.56
C MET A 34 4.73 10.94 16.45
N ALA A 35 4.09 10.02 15.71
CA ALA A 35 3.17 10.34 14.64
C ALA A 35 2.02 9.32 14.57
N ASP A 36 0.84 9.76 14.13
CA ASP A 36 -0.30 8.88 13.89
C ASP A 36 -0.05 7.93 12.70
N GLU A 37 0.57 8.45 11.64
CA GLU A 37 0.92 7.72 10.42
C GLU A 37 2.39 7.94 10.05
N PRO A 38 3.35 7.34 10.76
CA PRO A 38 4.76 7.46 10.41
C PRO A 38 5.03 6.89 9.01
N LEU A 39 5.94 7.56 8.30
CA LEU A 39 6.38 7.19 6.97
C LEU A 39 7.62 6.31 7.07
N LEU A 40 7.55 5.12 6.48
CA LEU A 40 8.66 4.21 6.32
C LEU A 40 9.22 4.33 4.91
N CYS A 41 10.48 4.77 4.81
CA CYS A 41 11.20 4.90 3.55
C CYS A 41 12.08 3.67 3.34
N PHE A 42 11.97 3.02 2.19
CA PHE A 42 12.76 1.86 1.82
C PHE A 42 13.43 2.06 0.47
N ASP A 43 14.61 1.47 0.32
CA ASP A 43 15.39 1.47 -0.92
C ASP A 43 14.58 0.87 -2.08
N GLY A 44 14.85 1.35 -3.29
CA GLY A 44 14.11 0.94 -4.49
C GLY A 44 14.49 -0.45 -5.03
N ASP A 45 15.15 -1.28 -4.23
CA ASP A 45 15.57 -2.61 -4.63
C ASP A 45 14.61 -3.71 -4.11
N LYS A 46 14.90 -4.96 -4.51
CA LYS A 46 14.09 -6.11 -4.07
C LYS A 46 14.18 -6.33 -2.56
N ALA A 47 15.26 -5.91 -1.90
CA ALA A 47 15.42 -6.06 -0.45
C ALA A 47 14.57 -5.05 0.31
N GLY A 48 14.54 -3.79 -0.13
CA GLY A 48 13.69 -2.72 0.37
C GLY A 48 12.22 -3.06 0.24
N LEU A 49 11.78 -3.59 -0.91
CA LEU A 49 10.40 -4.04 -1.09
C LEU A 49 10.03 -5.19 -0.12
N ARG A 50 10.91 -6.18 0.07
CA ARG A 50 10.69 -7.25 1.05
C ARG A 50 10.65 -6.71 2.49
N ALA A 51 11.46 -5.70 2.80
CA ALA A 51 11.47 -5.07 4.11
C ALA A 51 10.18 -4.28 4.36
N ALA A 52 9.66 -3.57 3.34
CA ALA A 52 8.37 -2.91 3.39
C ALA A 52 7.23 -3.89 3.68
N TRP A 53 7.22 -5.05 3.02
CA TRP A 53 6.22 -6.09 3.29
C TRP A 53 6.30 -6.66 4.69
N ARG A 54 7.52 -6.92 5.20
CA ARG A 54 7.71 -7.38 6.58
C ARG A 54 7.23 -6.35 7.60
N ALA A 55 7.48 -5.06 7.35
CA ALA A 55 6.99 -3.98 8.20
C ALA A 55 5.45 -3.88 8.15
N ALA A 56 4.85 -4.06 6.97
CA ALA A 56 3.40 -4.12 6.82
C ALA A 56 2.78 -5.30 7.61
N GLU A 57 3.32 -6.51 7.46
CA GLU A 57 2.86 -7.70 8.21
C GLU A 57 3.03 -7.54 9.71
N LEU A 58 4.16 -6.99 10.15
CA LEU A 58 4.43 -6.71 11.56
C LEU A 58 3.38 -5.75 12.13
N ALA A 59 2.93 -4.76 11.36
CA ALA A 59 2.04 -3.72 11.86
C ALA A 59 0.58 -4.16 11.97
N LEU A 60 0.13 -5.11 11.15
CA LEU A 60 -1.28 -5.52 11.07
C LEU A 60 -1.91 -5.79 12.46
N PRO A 61 -1.33 -6.65 13.33
CA PRO A 61 -1.95 -6.99 14.61
C PRO A 61 -2.11 -5.80 15.56
N PHE A 62 -1.31 -4.75 15.37
CA PHE A 62 -1.23 -3.60 16.28
C PHE A 62 -1.93 -2.34 15.74
N LEU A 63 -2.51 -2.41 14.54
CA LEU A 63 -3.31 -1.29 14.03
C LEU A 63 -4.48 -1.00 14.97
N ARG A 64 -4.74 0.29 15.17
CA ARG A 64 -5.82 0.82 16.01
C ARG A 64 -6.36 2.12 15.39
N PRO A 65 -7.57 2.58 15.77
CA PRO A 65 -8.14 3.79 15.19
C PRO A 65 -7.15 4.96 15.25
N GLY A 66 -6.93 5.60 14.10
CA GLY A 66 -6.01 6.73 13.95
C GLY A 66 -4.52 6.37 13.94
N LYS A 67 -4.13 5.08 13.98
CA LYS A 67 -2.72 4.68 13.86
C LYS A 67 -2.51 3.79 12.65
N SER A 68 -1.62 4.19 11.75
CA SER A 68 -1.28 3.43 10.55
C SER A 68 0.16 3.64 10.12
N LEU A 69 0.52 3.15 8.94
CA LEU A 69 1.83 3.34 8.32
C LEU A 69 1.67 3.86 6.90
N ARG A 70 2.63 4.69 6.47
CA ARG A 70 2.82 5.06 5.07
C ARG A 70 4.15 4.55 4.56
N PHE A 71 4.23 4.26 3.27
CA PHE A 71 5.40 3.64 2.66
C PHE A 71 5.89 4.47 1.48
N ALA A 72 7.10 5.00 1.58
CA ALA A 72 7.82 5.56 0.46
C ALA A 72 8.80 4.51 -0.06
N LEU A 73 8.64 4.12 -1.32
CA LEU A 73 9.60 3.27 -2.02
C LEU A 73 10.41 4.18 -2.93
N LEU A 74 11.72 4.14 -2.79
CA LEU A 74 12.61 4.93 -3.64
C LEU A 74 12.64 4.39 -5.08
N PRO A 75 13.08 5.19 -6.06
CA PRO A 75 13.30 4.72 -7.43
C PRO A 75 14.25 3.53 -7.49
N GLU A 76 14.11 2.71 -8.53
CA GLU A 76 14.86 1.45 -8.65
C GLU A 76 16.37 1.64 -8.47
N GLY A 77 16.93 0.88 -7.53
CA GLY A 77 18.36 0.89 -7.23
C GLY A 77 18.88 2.12 -6.47
N GLN A 78 18.00 3.01 -5.99
CA GLN A 78 18.41 4.16 -5.19
C GLN A 78 18.13 3.96 -3.70
N ASP A 79 19.04 4.49 -2.88
CA ASP A 79 18.86 4.75 -1.46
C ASP A 79 18.65 6.26 -1.20
N PRO A 80 18.35 6.69 0.06
CA PRO A 80 18.13 8.10 0.35
C PRO A 80 19.34 9.00 0.05
N ASP A 81 20.57 8.51 0.26
CA ASP A 81 21.78 9.29 -0.04
C ASP A 81 21.92 9.50 -1.55
N ASP A 82 21.82 8.42 -2.32
CA ASP A 82 21.92 8.43 -3.78
C ASP A 82 20.89 9.36 -4.41
N LEU A 83 19.63 9.32 -3.95
CA LEU A 83 18.57 10.18 -4.49
C LEU A 83 18.83 11.66 -4.16
N ILE A 84 19.22 11.97 -2.93
CA ILE A 84 19.52 13.35 -2.52
C ILE A 84 20.73 13.88 -3.29
N ARG A 85 21.77 13.06 -3.49
CA ARG A 85 22.98 13.47 -4.21
C ARG A 85 22.76 13.64 -5.71
N SER A 86 21.91 12.82 -6.31
CA SER A 86 21.69 12.82 -7.76
C SER A 86 20.60 13.79 -8.22
N ALA A 87 19.49 13.89 -7.48
CA ALA A 87 18.30 14.64 -7.87
C ALA A 87 17.91 15.75 -6.87
N GLY A 88 18.59 15.81 -5.72
CA GLY A 88 18.41 16.87 -4.74
C GLY A 88 17.25 16.63 -3.76
N ARG A 89 17.11 17.58 -2.84
CA ARG A 89 16.11 17.55 -1.76
C ARG A 89 14.68 17.45 -2.28
N ASP A 90 14.35 18.18 -3.34
CA ASP A 90 12.98 18.28 -3.82
C ASP A 90 12.49 16.95 -4.41
N ALA A 91 13.36 16.20 -5.09
CA ALA A 91 13.06 14.85 -5.54
C ALA A 91 12.77 13.90 -4.37
N MET A 92 13.54 13.98 -3.28
CA MET A 92 13.25 13.23 -2.06
C MET A 92 11.89 13.64 -1.46
N ALA A 93 11.58 14.94 -1.42
CA ALA A 93 10.31 15.43 -0.92
C ALA A 93 9.12 14.93 -1.74
N GLU A 94 9.25 14.85 -3.07
CA GLU A 94 8.23 14.28 -3.95
C GLU A 94 7.98 12.80 -3.65
N VAL A 95 9.04 12.00 -3.47
CA VAL A 95 8.91 10.57 -3.11
C VAL A 95 8.23 10.40 -1.76
N LEU A 96 8.60 11.20 -0.76
CA LEU A 96 7.96 11.18 0.55
C LEU A 96 6.49 11.63 0.49
N ALA A 97 6.16 12.64 -0.32
CA ALA A 97 4.79 13.10 -0.52
C ALA A 97 3.92 12.06 -1.24
N ALA A 98 4.52 11.26 -2.12
CA ALA A 98 3.87 10.15 -2.82
C ALA A 98 3.78 8.87 -1.97
N ALA A 99 4.17 8.90 -0.69
CA ALA A 99 4.14 7.72 0.16
C ALA A 99 2.74 7.10 0.22
N ARG A 100 2.70 5.79 -0.03
CA ARG A 100 1.47 5.02 -0.20
C ARG A 100 0.90 4.60 1.16
N PRO A 101 -0.42 4.65 1.37
CA PRO A 101 -1.04 4.07 2.55
C PRO A 101 -0.79 2.55 2.66
N LEU A 102 -0.75 2.02 3.88
CA LEU A 102 -0.56 0.57 4.14
C LEU A 102 -1.48 -0.34 3.32
N VAL A 103 -2.78 -0.01 3.23
CA VAL A 103 -3.75 -0.79 2.42
C VAL A 103 -3.36 -0.87 0.94
N GLU A 104 -2.73 0.16 0.41
CA GLU A 104 -2.32 0.21 -1.00
C GLU A 104 -1.07 -0.65 -1.24
N LEU A 105 -0.12 -0.65 -0.29
CA LEU A 105 1.04 -1.53 -0.34
C LEU A 105 0.62 -3.01 -0.26
N ILE A 106 -0.31 -3.33 0.63
CA ILE A 106 -0.89 -4.68 0.75
C ILE A 106 -1.54 -5.10 -0.56
N TRP A 107 -2.38 -4.22 -1.13
CA TRP A 107 -3.07 -4.49 -2.39
C TRP A 107 -2.09 -4.75 -3.54
N ALA A 108 -1.07 -3.90 -3.69
CA ALA A 108 -0.03 -4.04 -4.71
C ALA A 108 0.69 -5.39 -4.60
N ARG A 109 1.14 -5.77 -3.40
CA ARG A 109 1.81 -7.06 -3.17
C ARG A 109 0.99 -8.24 -3.66
N GLU A 110 -0.30 -8.25 -3.36
CA GLU A 110 -1.17 -9.37 -3.67
C GLU A 110 -1.59 -9.44 -5.15
N THR A 111 -1.43 -8.35 -5.91
CA THR A 111 -1.93 -8.23 -7.29
C THR A 111 -0.85 -8.12 -8.35
N GLU A 112 0.30 -7.50 -8.07
CA GLU A 112 1.34 -7.19 -9.08
C GLU A 112 1.93 -8.41 -9.79
N THR A 113 1.90 -9.59 -9.17
CA THR A 113 2.52 -10.82 -9.71
C THR A 113 1.54 -11.96 -9.98
N GLY A 114 0.25 -11.75 -9.72
CA GLY A 114 -0.76 -12.81 -9.80
C GLY A 114 -1.47 -12.89 -11.15
N VAL A 115 -1.82 -14.11 -11.57
CA VAL A 115 -2.73 -14.36 -12.69
C VAL A 115 -4.12 -14.69 -12.13
N PHE A 116 -5.15 -13.98 -12.58
CA PHE A 116 -6.52 -14.05 -12.03
C PHE A 116 -7.59 -14.27 -13.12
N ASP A 117 -7.26 -15.11 -14.08
CA ASP A 117 -8.06 -15.47 -15.24
C ASP A 117 -9.19 -16.47 -14.95
N THR A 118 -9.12 -17.22 -13.85
CA THR A 118 -10.16 -18.18 -13.44
C THR A 118 -10.91 -17.75 -12.17
N PRO A 119 -12.17 -18.17 -11.99
CA PRO A 119 -12.92 -17.93 -10.74
C PRO A 119 -12.20 -18.43 -9.49
N GLU A 120 -11.52 -19.58 -9.56
CA GLU A 120 -10.78 -20.16 -8.44
C GLU A 120 -9.58 -19.29 -8.04
N ARG A 121 -8.86 -18.73 -9.02
CA ARG A 121 -7.72 -17.83 -8.77
C ARG A 121 -8.19 -16.49 -8.18
N ARG A 122 -9.35 -15.99 -8.61
CA ARG A 122 -9.99 -14.80 -8.01
C ARG A 122 -10.43 -15.07 -6.58
N ALA A 123 -11.10 -16.19 -6.33
CA ALA A 123 -11.49 -16.61 -4.98
C ALA A 123 -10.28 -16.82 -4.06
N ALA A 124 -9.16 -17.32 -4.61
CA ALA A 124 -7.92 -17.46 -3.85
C ALA A 124 -7.30 -16.09 -3.47
N LEU A 125 -7.36 -15.09 -4.35
CA LEU A 125 -6.96 -13.71 -4.01
C LEU A 125 -7.86 -13.15 -2.90
N GLU A 126 -9.17 -13.26 -3.08
CA GLU A 126 -10.16 -12.83 -2.09
C GLU A 126 -9.90 -13.46 -0.72
N ALA A 127 -9.68 -14.77 -0.66
CA ALA A 127 -9.37 -15.48 0.58
C ALA A 127 -8.10 -14.94 1.25
N ARG A 128 -7.02 -14.67 0.49
CA ARG A 128 -5.79 -14.08 1.06
C ARG A 128 -6.03 -12.67 1.62
N LEU A 129 -6.78 -11.82 0.91
CA LEU A 129 -7.11 -10.48 1.39
C LEU A 129 -7.94 -10.51 2.68
N HIS A 130 -8.87 -11.46 2.79
CA HIS A 130 -9.63 -11.68 4.03
C HIS A 130 -8.73 -12.12 5.19
N GLU A 131 -7.77 -13.03 4.95
CA GLU A 131 -6.82 -13.46 5.98
C GLU A 131 -5.90 -12.31 6.44
N ILE A 132 -5.45 -11.46 5.50
CA ILE A 132 -4.68 -10.25 5.84
C ILE A 132 -5.50 -9.30 6.71
N ALA A 133 -6.76 -9.05 6.36
CA ALA A 133 -7.63 -8.21 7.18
C ALA A 133 -7.84 -8.82 8.58
N ARG A 134 -8.04 -10.14 8.68
CA ARG A 134 -8.23 -10.86 9.96
C ARG A 134 -7.03 -10.77 10.89
N ALA A 135 -5.82 -10.61 10.35
CA ALA A 135 -4.62 -10.40 11.16
C ALA A 135 -4.66 -9.09 11.98
N ILE A 136 -5.54 -8.15 11.63
CA ILE A 136 -5.70 -6.89 12.37
C ILE A 136 -6.39 -7.12 13.70
N GLY A 137 -5.77 -6.71 14.81
CA GLY A 137 -6.29 -6.94 16.16
C GLY A 137 -7.57 -6.14 16.48
N ASP A 138 -7.59 -4.86 16.12
CA ASP A 138 -8.74 -3.97 16.37
C ASP A 138 -9.91 -4.26 15.42
N GLU A 139 -11.10 -4.50 15.97
CA GLU A 139 -12.28 -4.90 15.21
C GLU A 139 -12.81 -3.80 14.27
N SER A 140 -12.76 -2.53 14.70
CA SER A 140 -13.22 -1.43 13.86
C SER A 140 -12.30 -1.22 12.67
N VAL A 141 -10.98 -1.21 12.92
CA VAL A 141 -9.97 -1.10 11.86
C VAL A 141 -10.04 -2.30 10.93
N ARG A 142 -10.15 -3.52 11.45
CA ARG A 142 -10.32 -4.75 10.67
C ARG A 142 -11.48 -4.64 9.69
N ARG A 143 -12.65 -4.19 10.16
CA ARG A 143 -13.85 -4.00 9.33
C ARG A 143 -13.61 -2.99 8.20
N HIS A 144 -12.99 -1.85 8.50
CA HIS A 144 -12.68 -0.83 7.50
C HIS A 144 -11.62 -1.31 6.49
N TYR A 145 -10.62 -2.09 6.92
CA TYR A 145 -9.65 -2.71 6.03
C TYR A 145 -10.30 -3.74 5.11
N ALA A 146 -11.15 -4.63 5.65
CA ALA A 146 -11.87 -5.61 4.87
C ALA A 146 -12.74 -4.95 3.79
N GLN A 147 -13.47 -3.89 4.15
CA GLN A 147 -14.25 -3.09 3.21
C GLN A 147 -13.35 -2.48 2.12
N ALA A 148 -12.26 -1.82 2.51
CA ALA A 148 -11.36 -1.16 1.57
C ALA A 148 -10.68 -2.13 0.58
N LEU A 149 -10.38 -3.35 1.02
CA LEU A 149 -9.84 -4.42 0.16
C LEU A 149 -10.92 -5.02 -0.74
N ALA A 150 -12.16 -5.19 -0.26
CA ALA A 150 -13.27 -5.67 -1.06
C ALA A 150 -13.65 -4.66 -2.17
N GLU A 151 -13.67 -3.37 -1.88
CA GLU A 151 -13.90 -2.31 -2.86
C GLU A 151 -12.83 -2.33 -3.97
N ARG A 152 -11.56 -2.52 -3.61
CA ARG A 152 -10.47 -2.68 -4.57
C ARG A 152 -10.61 -3.94 -5.41
N LEU A 153 -11.01 -5.06 -4.79
CA LEU A 153 -11.27 -6.32 -5.48
C LEU A 153 -12.38 -6.19 -6.51
N ALA A 154 -13.49 -5.53 -6.16
CA ALA A 154 -14.59 -5.28 -7.06
C ALA A 154 -14.18 -4.37 -8.24
N ALA A 155 -13.38 -3.33 -7.97
CA ALA A 155 -12.86 -2.45 -9.01
C ALA A 155 -11.86 -3.15 -9.94
N PHE A 156 -11.11 -4.13 -9.43
CA PHE A 156 -10.12 -4.91 -10.18
C PHE A 156 -10.76 -5.97 -11.10
N PHE A 157 -11.93 -6.50 -10.71
CA PHE A 157 -12.73 -7.41 -11.53
C PHE A 157 -14.10 -6.80 -11.82
N PRO A 158 -14.19 -5.75 -12.67
CA PRO A 158 -15.47 -5.13 -12.96
C PRO A 158 -16.42 -6.16 -13.59
N ALA A 159 -17.65 -6.19 -13.10
CA ALA A 159 -18.70 -6.97 -13.74
C ALA A 159 -18.87 -6.46 -15.19
N PRO A 160 -19.12 -7.35 -16.17
CA PRO A 160 -19.42 -6.90 -17.52
C PRO A 160 -20.63 -5.96 -17.46
N GLU A 161 -20.47 -4.73 -17.95
CA GLU A 161 -21.56 -3.75 -17.96
C GLU A 161 -22.82 -4.38 -18.57
N PRO A 162 -23.99 -4.26 -17.94
CA PRO A 162 -25.22 -4.70 -18.55
C PRO A 162 -25.39 -3.89 -19.83
N ARG A 163 -25.17 -4.53 -20.99
CA ARG A 163 -25.37 -3.95 -22.31
C ARG A 163 -26.73 -3.25 -22.29
N GLN A 164 -26.73 -1.92 -22.35
CA GLN A 164 -27.95 -1.15 -22.53
C GLN A 164 -28.67 -1.76 -23.73
N ARG A 165 -29.86 -2.30 -23.46
CA ARG A 165 -30.80 -2.84 -24.46
C ARG A 165 -31.29 -1.65 -25.28
N GLY A 166 -30.43 -1.14 -26.16
CA GLY A 166 -30.72 -0.03 -27.06
C GLY A 166 -31.54 -0.51 -28.25
N GLY A 167 -32.71 0.10 -28.43
CA GLY A 167 -33.42 0.11 -29.71
C GLY A 167 -34.68 -0.76 -29.75
N ARG A 168 -35.79 -0.20 -29.26
CA ARG A 168 -37.13 -0.51 -29.77
C ARG A 168 -37.08 -0.55 -31.31
N ARG A 169 -37.33 -1.72 -31.90
CA ARG A 169 -37.68 -1.81 -33.32
C ARG A 169 -39.15 -1.44 -33.43
N ASP A 170 -39.40 -0.19 -33.82
CA ASP A 170 -40.69 0.21 -34.39
C ASP A 170 -41.00 -0.71 -35.57
N TYR A 171 -42.09 -1.46 -35.48
CA TYR A 171 -42.67 -2.15 -36.62
C TYR A 171 -43.62 -1.17 -37.30
N PRO A 172 -43.40 -0.79 -38.57
CA PRO A 172 -44.40 -0.02 -39.29
C PRO A 172 -45.59 -0.94 -39.57
N ASP A 173 -46.72 -0.57 -39.01
CA ASP A 173 -48.03 -1.13 -39.28
C ASP A 173 -48.30 -1.04 -40.79
N ARG A 174 -48.47 -2.18 -41.46
CA ARG A 174 -48.89 -2.24 -42.85
C ARG A 174 -50.33 -2.72 -42.91
N HIS A 175 -51.22 -1.74 -42.93
CA HIS A 175 -52.50 -1.84 -43.62
C HIS A 175 -52.29 -2.35 -45.05
N ARG A 176 -52.89 -3.49 -45.38
CA ARG A 176 -53.82 -3.72 -46.51
C ARG A 176 -54.17 -5.19 -46.65
#